data_AF-A0A9E1BG94-F1
#
_entry.id   AF-A0A9E1BG94-F1
#
_cell.length_a   1.000
_cell.length_b   1.000
_cell.length_c   1.000
_cell.angle_alpha   90.00
_cell.angle_beta   90.00
_cell.angle_gamma   90.00
#
_symmetry.space_group_name_H-M   'P 1'
#
loop_
_entity.id
_entity.type
_entity.pdbx_description
1 polymer ?
#
loop_
_entity_poly.entity_id
_entity_poly.type
_entity_poly.pdbx_seq_one_letter_code
_entity_poly.pdbx_strand_id
1 'polypeptide(L)' 'MSAFTNKTLLITGGTGSFGNAVLNRFLKTDIGEIRVFSRDE' A
#
# COMPACT_ATOMS: atom_id res chain seq x y z
N MET A 1 -4.87 -11.61 -15.65
CA MET A 1 -4.01 -11.33 -14.49
C MET A 1 -4.06 -9.84 -14.24
N SER A 2 -4.21 -9.39 -12.99
CA SER A 2 -4.17 -7.96 -12.71
C SER A 2 -2.74 -7.45 -12.92
N ALA A 3 -2.58 -6.17 -13.22
CA ALA A 3 -1.27 -5.56 -13.41
C ALA A 3 -0.38 -5.61 -12.14
N PHE A 4 -0.98 -5.85 -10.97
CA PHE A 4 -0.34 -5.77 -9.66
C PHE A 4 -0.08 -7.13 -9.02
N THR A 5 -0.46 -8.24 -9.67
CA THR A 5 -0.24 -9.59 -9.14
C THR A 5 1.23 -9.79 -8.74
N ASN A 6 1.48 -10.19 -7.49
CA ASN A 6 2.83 -10.43 -6.94
C ASN A 6 3.80 -9.24 -7.04
N LYS A 7 3.29 -8.01 -7.20
CA LYS A 7 4.11 -6.80 -7.11
C LYS A 7 4.24 -6.33 -5.66
N THR A 8 5.29 -5.56 -5.40
CA THR A 8 5.52 -4.88 -4.13
C THR A 8 5.22 -3.39 -4.28
N LEU A 9 4.39 -2.84 -3.39
CA LEU A 9 4.09 -1.40 -3.28
C LEU A 9 4.74 -0.83 -2.02
N LEU A 10 5.48 0.27 -2.17
CA LEU A 10 6.00 1.06 -1.04
C LEU A 10 5.17 2.34 -0.88
N ILE A 11 4.55 2.53 0.27
CA ILE A 11 3.82 3.74 0.65
C ILE A 11 4.67 4.52 1.65
N THR A 12 5.18 5.68 1.26
CA THR A 12 5.89 6.61 2.18
C THR A 12 4.91 7.62 2.77
N GLY A 13 5.04 7.96 4.06
CA GLY A 13 4.09 8.84 4.75
C GLY A 13 2.72 8.19 4.93
N GLY A 14 2.68 6.87 5.10
CA GLY A 14 1.43 6.10 5.07
C GLY A 14 0.47 6.32 6.23
N THR A 15 0.89 7.01 7.30
CA THR A 15 0.02 7.34 8.45
C THR A 15 -0.96 8.48 8.15
N GLY A 16 -0.72 9.27 7.11
CA GLY A 16 -1.66 10.29 6.66
C GLY A 16 -2.96 9.70 6.08
N SER A 17 -4.02 10.51 6.06
CA SER A 17 -5.34 10.12 5.53
C SER A 17 -5.26 9.57 4.10
N PHE A 18 -4.42 10.15 3.25
CA PHE A 18 -4.20 9.68 1.89
C PHE A 18 -3.51 8.31 1.85
N GLY A 19 -2.46 8.12 2.65
CA GLY A 19 -1.74 6.85 2.73
C GLY A 19 -2.65 5.69 3.14
N ASN A 20 -3.49 5.92 4.15
CA ASN A 20 -4.50 4.95 4.58
C ASN A 20 -5.58 4.68 3.52
N ALA A 21 -6.04 5.70 2.79
CA ALA A 21 -7.00 5.51 1.70
C ALA A 21 -6.41 4.66 0.56
N VAL A 22 -5.15 4.93 0.20
CA VAL A 22 -4.41 4.14 -0.80
C VAL A 22 -4.19 2.72 -0.33
N LEU A 23 -3.75 2.49 0.91
CA LEU A 23 -3.59 1.16 1.50
C LEU A 23 -4.89 0.35 1.38
N ASN A 24 -6.01 0.91 1.84
CA ASN A 24 -7.32 0.25 1.79
C ASN A 24 -7.79 -0.08 0.36
N ARG A 25 -7.35 0.69 -0.64
CA ARG A 25 -7.63 0.40 -2.05
C ARG A 25 -6.85 -0.83 -2.53
N PHE A 26 -5.57 -0.91 -2.21
CA PHE A 26 -4.69 -2.00 -2.66
C PHE A 26 -4.89 -3.30 -1.88
N LEU A 27 -5.38 -3.25 -0.64
CA LEU A 27 -5.78 -4.45 0.12
C LEU A 27 -6.89 -5.28 -0.55
N LYS A 28 -7.66 -4.68 -1.48
CA LYS A 28 -8.71 -5.37 -2.25
C LYS A 28 -8.22 -5.89 -3.61
N THR A 29 -6.91 -5.91 -3.82
CA THR A 29 -6.27 -6.37 -5.07
C THR A 29 -5.44 -7.62 -4.81
N ASP A 30 -4.92 -8.23 -5.87
CA ASP A 30 -4.02 -9.39 -5.82
C ASP A 30 -2.54 -9.00 -5.67
N ILE A 31 -2.29 -7.82 -5.10
CA ILE A 31 -0.93 -7.35 -4.82
C ILE A 31 -0.23 -8.27 -3.82
N GLY A 32 1.06 -8.52 -4.03
CA GLY A 32 1.81 -9.47 -3.21
C GLY A 32 2.19 -8.89 -1.86
N GLU A 33 2.76 -7.68 -1.86
CA GLU A 33 3.28 -7.06 -0.65
C GLU A 33 3.04 -5.55 -0.67
N ILE A 34 2.63 -5.00 0.47
CA ILE A 34 2.55 -3.56 0.69
C ILE A 34 3.43 -3.22 1.89
N ARG A 35 4.42 -2.36 1.67
CA ARG A 35 5.29 -1.81 2.72
C ARG A 35 4.86 -0.40 3.01
N VAL A 36 4.59 -0.10 4.28
CA VAL A 36 4.28 1.25 4.73
C VAL A 36 5.48 1.77 5.50
N PHE A 37 6.04 2.88 5.02
CA PHE A 37 7.13 3.59 5.67
C PHE A 37 6.60 4.94 6.17
N SER A 38 6.65 5.14 7.49
CA SER A 38 6.34 6.43 8.12
C SER A 38 7.38 6.74 9.18
N ARG A 39 7.38 8.00 9.63
CA ARG A 39 8.18 8.49 10.76
C ARG A 39 7.37 8.56 12.05
N ASP A 40 6.06 8.36 11.96
CA ASP A 40 5.21 8.19 13.13
C ASP A 40 5.46 6.81 13.72
N GLU A 41 5.79 6.77 15.01
CA GLU A 41 5.93 5.55 15.83
C GLU A 41 4.57 4.91 16.17
#